data_AF-A0A4R5E9N7-F1
#
_entry.id   AF-A0A4R5E9N7-F1
#
_cell.length_a   1.000
_cell.length_b   1.000
_cell.length_c   1.000
_cell.angle_alpha   90.00
_cell.angle_beta   90.00
_cell.angle_gamma   90.00
#
_symmetry.space_group_name_H-M   'P 1'
#
loop_
_entity.id
_entity.type
_entity.pdbx_description
1 polymer ?
#
loop_
_entity_poly.entity_id
_entity_poly.type
_entity_poly.pdbx_seq_one_letter_code
_entity_poly.pdbx_strand_id
1 'polypeptide(L)'
;MPERQEEPMARVIVMDLSRHNTVLVGHDRYFVLHTDGRSLLVLDRCPHRGGPLSLARRTPDGRRLSCPWHGTKVGVAAVKRTSLPMVRSGDEAVVVLPDGDDEGGEPISVIHKEVLANLPPDAPCAADSAGREATGAGEVGAGEVARR
;
A
#
# COMPACT_ATOMS: atom_id res chain seq x y z
N MET A 1 16.69 -17.98 -38.55
CA MET A 1 17.43 -18.32 -37.32
C MET A 1 16.59 -17.80 -36.17
N PRO A 2 15.92 -18.66 -35.36
CA PRO A 2 15.19 -18.15 -34.21
C PRO A 2 16.21 -17.58 -33.21
N GLU A 3 15.98 -16.34 -32.79
CA GLU A 3 16.77 -15.67 -31.78
C GLU A 3 16.65 -16.47 -30.48
N ARG A 4 17.80 -16.87 -29.90
CA ARG A 4 17.81 -17.52 -28.58
C ARG A 4 17.33 -16.46 -27.59
N GLN A 5 16.10 -16.59 -27.11
CA GLN A 5 15.62 -15.81 -25.99
C GLN A 5 16.51 -16.18 -24.80
N GLU A 6 17.35 -15.26 -24.35
CA GLU A 6 18.10 -15.44 -23.11
C GLU A 6 17.08 -15.59 -21.99
N GLU A 7 17.12 -16.72 -21.27
CA GLU A 7 16.18 -16.94 -20.18
C GLU A 7 16.42 -15.87 -19.11
N PRO A 8 15.39 -15.14 -18.67
CA PRO A 8 15.56 -14.08 -17.70
C PRO A 8 16.17 -14.65 -16.41
N MET A 9 17.38 -14.21 -16.09
CA MET A 9 18.06 -14.59 -14.86
C MET A 9 17.42 -13.84 -13.70
N ALA A 10 16.57 -14.54 -12.96
CA ALA A 10 15.93 -13.99 -11.78
C ALA A 10 16.97 -13.41 -10.81
N ARG A 11 16.86 -12.12 -10.53
CA ARG A 11 17.79 -11.41 -9.65
C ARG A 11 17.37 -11.63 -8.20
N VAL A 12 18.33 -11.99 -7.34
CA VAL A 12 18.07 -12.26 -5.92
C VAL A 12 18.94 -11.38 -5.04
N ILE A 13 18.34 -10.81 -4.00
CA ILE A 13 19.07 -10.09 -2.95
C ILE A 13 18.80 -10.70 -1.58
N VAL A 14 19.75 -10.50 -0.67
CA VAL A 14 19.59 -10.77 0.75
C VAL A 14 19.64 -9.44 1.50
N MET A 15 18.66 -9.19 2.37
CA MET A 15 18.62 -7.98 3.20
C MET A 15 18.33 -8.32 4.66
N ASP A 16 18.98 -7.58 5.56
CA ASP A 16 18.71 -7.60 7.00
C ASP A 16 17.57 -6.62 7.33
N LEU A 17 16.41 -7.15 7.71
CA LEU A 17 15.19 -6.41 8.07
C LEU A 17 15.30 -5.61 9.37
N SER A 18 16.30 -5.88 10.21
CA SER A 18 16.58 -5.05 11.39
C SER A 18 17.27 -3.73 11.00
N ARG A 19 17.95 -3.72 9.85
CA ARG A 19 18.72 -2.58 9.36
C ARG A 19 18.08 -1.89 8.17
N HIS A 20 17.33 -2.63 7.35
CA HIS A 20 16.82 -2.14 6.09
C HIS A 20 15.33 -2.40 5.97
N ASN A 21 14.63 -1.47 5.34
CA ASN A 21 13.18 -1.58 5.15
C ASN A 21 12.72 -1.11 3.78
N THR A 22 13.66 -0.80 2.89
CA THR A 22 13.35 -0.27 1.55
C THR A 22 14.36 -0.81 0.55
N VAL A 23 13.86 -1.21 -0.62
CA VAL A 23 14.64 -1.65 -1.78
C VAL A 23 14.29 -0.75 -2.95
N LEU A 24 15.30 -0.26 -3.66
CA LEU A 24 15.18 0.49 -4.89
C LEU A 24 15.73 -0.39 -6.00
N VAL A 25 14.96 -0.58 -7.07
CA VAL A 25 15.38 -1.28 -8.29
C VAL A 25 15.10 -0.32 -9.43
N GLY A 26 16.14 0.33 -9.95
CA GLY A 26 15.98 1.41 -10.92
C GLY A 26 15.08 2.51 -10.37
N HIS A 27 13.93 2.72 -11.03
CA HIS A 27 12.92 3.70 -10.61
C HIS A 27 11.86 3.14 -9.68
N ASP A 28 11.73 1.82 -9.60
CA ASP A 28 10.79 1.17 -8.71
C ASP A 28 11.33 1.14 -7.29
N ARG A 29 10.40 1.36 -6.36
CA ARG A 29 10.70 1.43 -4.95
C ARG A 29 9.78 0.48 -4.23
N TYR A 30 10.35 -0.29 -3.32
CA TYR A 30 9.61 -1.23 -2.50
C TYR A 30 9.93 -0.93 -1.04
N PHE A 31 8.94 -1.07 -0.17
CA PHE A 31 9.13 -0.87 1.26
C PHE A 31 8.52 -2.02 2.05
N VAL A 32 9.07 -2.27 3.23
CA VAL A 32 8.56 -3.29 4.14
C VAL A 32 7.29 -2.78 4.79
N LEU A 33 6.17 -3.42 4.48
CA LEU A 33 4.87 -3.20 5.11
C LEU A 33 4.61 -4.30 6.15
N HIS A 34 4.31 -3.91 7.38
CA HIS A 34 3.88 -4.83 8.44
C HIS A 34 2.35 -4.92 8.44
N THR A 35 1.81 -6.12 8.22
CA THR A 35 0.37 -6.36 8.23
C THR A 35 0.08 -7.82 8.55
N ASP A 36 -0.96 -8.09 9.32
CA ASP A 36 -1.40 -9.45 9.68
C ASP A 36 -0.28 -10.30 10.31
N GLY A 37 0.58 -9.67 11.13
CA GLY A 37 1.75 -10.32 11.74
C GLY A 37 2.88 -10.69 10.77
N ARG A 38 2.81 -10.22 9.52
CA ARG A 38 3.80 -10.51 8.47
C ARG A 38 4.49 -9.23 7.99
N SER A 39 5.73 -9.39 7.55
CA SER A 39 6.47 -8.35 6.82
C SER A 39 6.41 -8.68 5.34
N LEU A 40 5.98 -7.74 4.51
CA LEU A 40 5.89 -7.88 3.06
C LEU A 40 6.67 -6.75 2.41
N LEU A 41 7.44 -7.04 1.36
CA LEU A 41 8.14 -6.01 0.59
C LEU A 41 7.24 -5.60 -0.58
N VAL A 42 6.56 -4.46 -0.47
CA VAL A 42 5.48 -4.02 -1.37
C VAL A 42 5.87 -2.80 -2.17
N LEU A 43 5.30 -2.64 -3.37
CA LEU A 43 5.54 -1.47 -4.22
C LEU A 43 5.10 -0.17 -3.52
N ASP A 44 6.01 0.80 -3.47
CA ASP A 44 5.86 2.12 -2.86
C ASP A 44 5.26 3.13 -3.85
N ARG A 45 4.13 2.76 -4.46
CA ARG A 45 3.50 3.52 -5.53
C ARG A 45 1.98 3.50 -5.41
N CYS A 46 1.39 4.67 -5.22
CA CYS A 46 -0.07 4.82 -5.20
C CYS A 46 -0.62 4.66 -6.63
N PRO A 47 -1.65 3.82 -6.86
CA PRO A 47 -2.19 3.58 -8.20
C PRO A 47 -2.88 4.80 -8.83
N HIS A 48 -3.16 5.86 -8.06
CA HIS A 48 -3.74 7.09 -8.60
C HIS A 48 -2.74 7.87 -9.46
N ARG A 49 -1.61 8.31 -8.89
CA ARG A 49 -0.58 9.12 -9.59
C ARG A 49 0.86 8.83 -9.14
N GLY A 50 1.11 7.68 -8.53
CA GLY A 50 2.44 7.24 -8.15
C GLY A 50 2.95 7.70 -6.78
N GLY A 51 2.08 8.25 -5.93
CA GLY A 51 2.50 8.76 -4.61
C GLY A 51 3.12 7.72 -3.68
N PRO A 52 4.04 8.12 -2.79
CA PRO A 52 4.82 7.24 -1.94
C PRO A 52 3.94 6.67 -0.83
N LEU A 53 3.57 5.40 -0.95
CA LEU A 53 2.76 4.70 0.05
C LEU A 53 3.52 4.45 1.35
N SER A 54 4.85 4.44 1.33
CA SER A 54 5.67 4.37 2.55
C SER A 54 5.43 5.56 3.49
N LEU A 55 5.02 6.70 2.93
CA LEU A 55 4.70 7.93 3.66
C LEU A 55 3.20 8.09 3.93
N ALA A 56 2.38 7.10 3.60
CA ALA A 56 0.96 7.12 3.90
C ALA A 56 0.69 6.77 5.37
N ARG A 57 -0.38 7.34 5.95
CA ARG A 57 -0.92 6.91 7.25
C ARG A 57 -2.00 5.84 7.06
N ARG A 58 -2.14 4.92 8.02
CA ARG A 58 -3.27 3.99 8.06
C ARG A 58 -4.55 4.73 8.46
N THR A 59 -5.65 4.41 7.81
CA THR A 59 -6.99 4.82 8.25
C THR A 59 -7.29 4.23 9.64
N PRO A 60 -8.20 4.83 10.44
CA PRO A 60 -8.49 4.36 11.80
C PRO A 60 -8.90 2.87 11.89
N ASP A 61 -9.56 2.34 10.84
CA ASP A 61 -9.92 0.92 10.73
C ASP A 61 -8.74 0.00 10.37
N GLY A 62 -7.56 0.58 10.07
CA GLY A 62 -6.34 -0.10 9.65
C GLY A 62 -6.37 -0.70 8.24
N ARG A 63 -7.49 -0.58 7.51
CA ARG A 63 -7.73 -1.32 6.25
C ARG A 63 -7.19 -0.62 5.02
N ARG A 64 -6.86 0.68 5.10
CA ARG A 64 -6.43 1.49 3.97
C ARG A 64 -5.24 2.38 4.36
N LEU A 65 -4.45 2.75 3.36
CA LEU A 65 -3.39 3.74 3.44
C LEU A 65 -3.89 5.05 2.81
N SER A 66 -3.75 6.17 3.51
CA SER A 66 -4.04 7.51 3.02
C SER A 66 -2.81 8.08 2.32
N CYS A 67 -2.80 8.06 0.98
CA CYS A 67 -1.70 8.60 0.19
C CYS A 67 -1.46 10.09 0.54
N PRO A 68 -0.21 10.51 0.84
CA PRO A 68 0.07 11.86 1.33
C PRO A 68 -0.07 12.94 0.25
N TRP A 69 -0.10 12.59 -1.03
CA TRP A 69 -0.21 13.57 -2.11
C TRP A 69 -1.63 14.10 -2.31
N HIS A 70 -2.61 13.21 -2.46
CA HIS A 70 -4.00 13.58 -2.82
C HIS A 70 -5.05 12.96 -1.89
N GLY A 71 -4.63 12.33 -0.78
CA GLY A 71 -5.53 11.69 0.18
C GLY A 71 -6.21 10.40 -0.29
N THR A 72 -5.89 9.90 -1.49
CA THR A 72 -6.44 8.63 -2.01
C THR A 72 -6.27 7.50 -1.01
N LYS A 73 -7.37 6.82 -0.67
CA LYS A 73 -7.37 5.69 0.25
C LYS A 73 -7.11 4.40 -0.52
N VAL A 74 -5.91 3.84 -0.39
CA VAL A 74 -5.50 2.59 -1.05
C VAL A 74 -5.70 1.43 -0.10
N GLY A 75 -6.48 0.42 -0.47
CA GLY A 75 -6.71 -0.73 0.40
C GLY A 75 -5.42 -1.51 0.67
N VAL A 76 -5.16 -1.86 1.93
CA VAL A 76 -3.99 -2.67 2.32
C VAL A 76 -3.97 -4.00 1.57
N ALA A 77 -5.14 -4.63 1.37
CA ALA A 77 -5.25 -5.84 0.55
C ALA A 77 -4.80 -5.65 -0.90
N ALA A 78 -4.96 -4.45 -1.49
CA ALA A 78 -4.45 -4.16 -2.83
C ALA A 78 -2.93 -3.96 -2.81
N VAL A 79 -2.39 -3.26 -1.81
CA VAL A 79 -0.94 -3.09 -1.62
C VAL A 79 -0.25 -4.43 -1.40
N LYS A 80 -0.85 -5.36 -0.66
CA LYS A 80 -0.31 -6.71 -0.48
C LYS A 80 -0.14 -7.48 -1.79
N ARG A 81 -0.91 -7.17 -2.84
CA ARG A 81 -0.79 -7.85 -4.15
C ARG A 81 0.40 -7.34 -4.97
N THR A 82 1.03 -6.25 -4.57
CA THR A 82 2.26 -5.73 -5.20
C THR A 82 3.53 -6.22 -4.48
N SER A 83 3.40 -7.21 -3.59
CA SER A 83 4.53 -7.75 -2.85
C SER A 83 5.48 -8.52 -3.75
N LEU A 84 6.78 -8.29 -3.60
CA LEU A 84 7.80 -9.14 -4.19
C LEU A 84 7.83 -10.51 -3.48
N PRO A 85 8.19 -11.59 -4.21
CA PRO A 85 8.47 -12.88 -3.60
C PRO A 85 9.62 -12.76 -2.60
N MET A 86 9.36 -13.13 -1.34
CA MET A 86 10.30 -13.00 -0.25
C MET A 86 10.19 -14.19 0.70
N VAL A 87 11.33 -14.79 1.02
CA VAL A 87 11.50 -15.80 2.07
C VAL A 87 12.24 -15.16 3.24
N ARG A 88 11.83 -15.45 4.47
CA ARG A 88 12.38 -14.82 5.68
C ARG A 88 12.74 -15.87 6.74
N SER A 89 13.91 -15.69 7.37
CA SER A 89 14.35 -16.42 8.56
C SER A 89 14.92 -15.43 9.58
N GLY A 90 14.21 -15.21 10.69
CA GLY A 90 14.59 -14.17 11.65
C GLY A 90 14.53 -12.77 11.02
N ASP A 91 15.64 -12.04 11.03
CA ASP A 91 15.76 -10.74 10.35
C ASP A 91 16.35 -10.84 8.94
N GLU A 92 16.82 -12.01 8.52
CA GLU A 92 17.30 -12.22 7.15
C GLU A 92 16.13 -12.45 6.20
N ALA A 93 16.11 -11.70 5.10
CA ALA A 93 15.13 -11.81 4.03
C ALA A 93 15.81 -12.00 2.68
N VAL A 94 15.45 -13.06 1.97
CA VAL A 94 15.84 -13.35 0.59
C VAL A 94 14.71 -12.92 -0.33
N VAL A 95 14.98 -12.02 -1.27
CA VAL A 95 13.97 -11.40 -2.13
C VAL A 95 14.31 -11.65 -3.59
N VAL A 96 13.32 -12.10 -4.36
CA VAL A 96 13.41 -12.17 -5.82
C VAL A 96 12.93 -10.85 -6.40
N LEU A 97 13.78 -10.20 -7.19
CA LEU A 97 13.51 -8.95 -7.86
C LEU A 97 13.01 -9.22 -9.28
N PRO A 98 12.19 -8.32 -9.84
CA PRO A 98 11.86 -8.39 -11.27
C PRO A 98 13.12 -8.27 -12.11
N ASP A 99 13.08 -8.90 -13.28
CA ASP A 99 14.12 -8.76 -14.29
C ASP A 99 14.14 -7.32 -14.82
N GLY A 100 15.33 -6.82 -15.12
CA GLY A 100 15.49 -5.52 -15.78
C GLY A 100 15.57 -5.72 -17.29
N ASP A 101 15.09 -4.72 -18.05
CA ASP A 101 15.14 -4.73 -19.51
C ASP A 101 16.52 -4.35 -20.08
N ASP A 102 17.45 -3.90 -19.23
CA ASP A 102 18.76 -3.38 -19.62
C ASP A 102 19.89 -4.42 -19.55
N GLU A 103 20.78 -4.38 -20.55
CA GLU A 103 22.05 -5.13 -20.67
C GLU A 103 23.05 -4.66 -19.60
N GLY A 104 22.81 -5.06 -18.35
CA GLY A 104 23.54 -4.61 -17.15
C GLY A 104 22.71 -4.61 -15.86
N GLY A 105 21.38 -4.71 -15.98
CA GLY A 105 20.43 -4.72 -14.89
C GLY A 105 20.28 -3.37 -14.19
N GLU A 106 19.05 -3.00 -13.83
CA GLU A 106 18.80 -1.76 -13.10
C GLU A 106 19.55 -1.73 -11.75
N PRO A 107 20.14 -0.60 -11.34
CA PRO A 107 20.87 -0.52 -10.08
C PRO A 107 19.97 -0.87 -8.90
N ILE A 108 20.49 -1.67 -7.96
CA ILE A 108 19.79 -2.05 -6.73
C ILE A 108 20.40 -1.27 -5.57
N SER A 109 19.55 -0.67 -4.74
CA SER A 109 19.95 -0.09 -3.46
C SER A 109 19.04 -0.58 -2.35
N VAL A 110 19.63 -0.93 -1.22
CA VAL A 110 18.91 -1.38 -0.02
C VAL A 110 19.18 -0.36 1.07
N ILE A 111 18.13 0.27 1.58
CA ILE A 111 18.23 1.41 2.49
C ILE A 111 17.31 1.28 3.70
N HIS A 112 17.54 2.15 4.67
CA HIS A 112 16.65 2.42 5.78
C HIS A 112 16.02 3.81 5.62
N LYS A 113 14.70 3.91 5.83
CA LYS A 113 14.00 5.20 5.97
C LYS A 113 12.81 5.06 6.92
N GLU A 114 12.24 6.17 7.35
CA GLU A 114 10.99 6.12 8.10
C GLU A 114 9.82 5.64 7.21
N VAL A 115 9.03 4.69 7.71
CA VAL A 115 7.85 4.15 7.03
C VAL A 115 6.61 4.46 7.86
N LEU A 116 5.95 5.57 7.51
CA LEU A 116 4.74 6.05 8.18
C LEU A 116 3.57 5.07 8.09
N ALA A 117 3.55 4.22 7.05
CA ALA A 117 2.51 3.20 6.83
C ALA A 117 2.55 2.06 7.85
N ASN A 118 3.65 1.93 8.60
CA ASN A 118 3.81 0.95 9.67
C ASN A 118 3.54 1.52 11.06
N LEU A 119 3.31 2.83 11.19
CA LEU A 119 2.87 3.39 12.46
C LEU A 119 1.44 2.89 12.77
N PRO A 120 1.07 2.85 14.06
CA PRO A 120 -0.31 2.57 14.46
C PRO A 120 -1.28 3.46 13.68
N PRO A 121 -2.50 2.94 13.37
CA PRO A 121 -3.56 3.75 12.77
C PRO A 121 -3.72 5.07 13.51
N ASP A 122 -3.97 6.14 12.75
CA ASP A 122 -4.34 7.41 13.38
C ASP A 122 -5.57 7.17 14.24
N ALA A 123 -5.60 7.78 15.44
CA ALA A 123 -6.77 7.74 16.29
C ALA A 123 -7.99 8.26 15.48
N PRO A 124 -9.17 7.63 15.61
CA PRO A 124 -10.36 8.16 14.95
C PRO A 124 -10.59 9.59 15.41
N CYS A 125 -10.55 10.56 14.48
CA CYS A 125 -11.04 11.90 14.76
C CYS A 125 -12.55 11.79 15.06
N ALA A 126 -12.98 12.32 16.21
CA ALA A 126 -14.40 12.38 16.61
C ALA A 126 -15.32 13.12 15.61
N ALA A 127 -14.76 13.73 14.57
CA ALA A 127 -15.48 14.45 13.53
C ALA A 127 -16.16 13.55 12.48
N ASP A 128 -15.74 12.28 12.30
CA ASP A 128 -16.35 11.37 11.31
C ASP A 128 -17.65 10.69 11.80
N SER A 129 -18.03 10.87 13.08
CA SER A 129 -19.29 10.35 13.63
C SER A 129 -20.51 11.24 13.39
N ALA A 130 -20.36 12.43 12.79
CA ALA A 130 -21.44 13.40 12.60
C ALA A 130 -22.16 13.27 11.23
N GLY A 131 -22.03 12.14 10.53
CA GLY A 131 -22.46 12.00 9.14
C GLY A 131 -23.38 10.82 8.85
N ARG A 132 -24.22 10.39 9.80
CA ARG A 132 -25.29 9.39 9.55
C ARG A 132 -26.47 9.61 10.50
N GLU A 133 -27.19 10.72 10.36
CA GLU A 133 -28.57 10.77 10.81
C GLU A 133 -29.47 10.26 9.69
N ALA A 134 -30.26 9.24 10.03
CA ALA A 134 -31.21 8.58 9.16
C ALA A 134 -32.37 9.54 8.82
N THR A 135 -32.56 9.81 7.54
CA THR A 135 -33.82 10.38 7.04
C THR A 135 -34.91 9.30 7.12
N GLY A 136 -35.57 9.23 8.27
CA GLY A 136 -36.82 8.50 8.46
C GLY A 136 -38.00 9.30 7.88
N ALA A 137 -38.74 8.65 6.98
CA ALA A 137 -39.99 9.14 6.41
C ALA A 137 -41.08 9.31 7.50
N GLY A 138 -41.93 10.32 7.35
CA GLY A 138 -43.08 10.57 8.21
C GLY A 138 -44.18 11.36 7.49
N GLU A 139 -45.07 10.61 6.85
CA GLU A 139 -46.51 10.84 6.62
C GLU A 139 -47.06 12.26 6.35
N VAL A 140 -47.59 12.45 5.13
CA VAL A 140 -48.52 13.54 4.78
C VAL A 140 -49.96 13.13 5.11
N GLY A 141 -50.52 13.72 6.16
CA GLY A 141 -51.94 13.62 6.51
C GLY A 141 -52.81 14.45 5.59
N ALA A 142 -53.81 13.81 4.98
CA ALA A 142 -54.90 14.48 4.26
C ALA A 142 -55.89 15.07 5.28
N GLY A 143 -56.17 16.37 5.14
CA GLY A 143 -57.11 17.11 5.98
C GLY A 143 -58.07 17.97 5.15
N GLU A 144 -59.27 17.43 4.98
CA GLU A 144 -60.56 17.96 4.54
C GLU A 144 -60.76 19.50 4.52
N VAL A 145 -61.19 20.02 3.36
CA VAL A 145 -61.69 21.40 3.21
C VAL A 145 -63.22 21.38 3.16
N ALA A 146 -63.86 21.76 4.26
CA ALA A 146 -65.28 22.08 4.30
C ALA A 146 -65.53 23.42 3.59
N ARG A 147 -66.35 23.42 2.53
CA ARG A 147 -66.95 24.63 1.97
C ARG A 147 -68.46 24.58 2.18
N ARG A 148 -68.97 25.68 2.74
CA ARG A 148 -70.38 26.08 2.74
C ARG A 148 -70.83 26.47 1.33
#